data_AF-A0A345P6D1-F1
#
_entry.id   AF-A0A345P6D1-F1
#
_cell.length_a   1.000
_cell.length_b   1.000
_cell.length_c   1.000
_cell.angle_alpha   90.00
_cell.angle_beta   90.00
_cell.angle_gamma   90.00
#
_symmetry.space_group_name_H-M   'P 1'
#
loop_
_entity.id
_entity.type
_entity.pdbx_description
1 polymer ?
#
loop_
_entity_poly.entity_id
_entity_poly.type
_entity_poly.pdbx_seq_one_letter_code
_entity_poly.pdbx_strand_id
1 'polypeptide(L)'
;MVISPSFFGLLGIFMLFLNRLSPRFPSKQLKHHMLVLCLGTVGLVSTPLVWADAEVSVPENVIVLGIDGQETGNTGFFGTKHTSYRLPAGEHTITARYDRLFPLGEDHDVVRSKGVTIRTVLADQQVYTLGWQPEPDTHEEALAFVKQPTLIIKASNGQVIASQKGLKMQSTSVIASVMQGVNNLTTGSSAPAGTTLDRLQTLWDQATTEQRKQFKTWIDQQGNK
;
A
#
# COMPACT_ATOMS: atom_id res chain seq x y z
N MET A 1 5.22 -32.43 -18.62
CA MET A 1 4.36 -32.85 -17.49
C MET A 1 5.14 -33.92 -16.73
N VAL A 2 5.84 -33.52 -15.68
CA VAL A 2 6.61 -34.41 -14.80
C VAL A 2 6.14 -34.13 -13.39
N ILE A 3 5.52 -35.15 -12.80
CA ILE A 3 4.96 -35.18 -11.46
C ILE A 3 6.09 -35.68 -10.54
N SER A 4 6.51 -34.86 -9.59
CA SER A 4 7.39 -35.29 -8.49
C SER A 4 6.58 -35.33 -7.18
N PRO A 5 6.54 -36.47 -6.47
CA PRO A 5 5.81 -36.60 -5.22
C PRO A 5 6.72 -36.41 -3.99
N SER A 6 6.11 -35.86 -2.94
CA SER A 6 6.30 -36.22 -1.53
C SER A 6 7.64 -35.94 -0.83
N PHE A 7 7.65 -34.92 0.03
CA PHE A 7 8.43 -34.87 1.26
C PHE A 7 7.51 -34.51 2.44
N PHE A 8 6.74 -35.50 2.89
CA PHE A 8 6.19 -35.52 4.26
C PHE A 8 7.14 -36.36 5.10
N GLY A 9 7.80 -35.76 6.07
CA GLY A 9 8.71 -36.51 6.94
C GLY A 9 9.34 -35.64 8.01
N LEU A 10 8.61 -35.35 9.09
CA LEU A 10 9.15 -35.38 10.46
C LEU A 10 8.03 -35.23 11.51
N LEU A 11 7.20 -36.24 11.69
CA LEU A 11 6.43 -36.37 12.93
C LEU A 11 6.18 -37.84 13.22
N GLY A 12 7.15 -38.48 13.87
CA GLY A 12 7.02 -39.86 14.29
C GLY A 12 8.37 -40.39 14.74
N ILE A 13 8.72 -40.15 16.01
CA ILE A 13 9.50 -41.01 16.93
C ILE A 13 9.50 -40.24 18.27
N PHE A 14 8.43 -40.38 19.07
CA PHE A 14 8.51 -40.26 20.54
C PHE A 14 7.22 -40.77 21.21
N MET A 15 6.79 -42.00 20.91
CA MET A 15 5.65 -42.59 21.63
C MET A 15 5.72 -44.11 21.77
N LEU A 16 6.91 -44.63 22.10
CA LEU A 16 7.11 -46.05 22.41
C LEU A 16 8.21 -46.22 23.46
N PHE A 17 7.88 -45.92 24.73
CA PHE A 17 8.53 -46.43 25.95
C PHE A 17 7.79 -45.76 27.11
N LEU A 18 6.73 -46.34 27.66
CA LEU A 18 6.76 -47.06 28.94
C LEU A 18 5.43 -47.82 29.11
N ASN A 19 5.14 -48.78 28.22
CA ASN A 19 4.13 -49.79 28.49
C ASN A 19 4.82 -51.07 28.99
N ARG A 20 5.26 -51.04 30.25
CA ARG A 20 5.66 -52.27 30.95
C ARG A 20 5.64 -52.05 32.46
N LEU A 21 4.88 -52.91 33.14
CA LEU A 21 4.90 -53.24 34.57
C LEU A 21 4.00 -52.40 35.50
N SER A 22 2.76 -52.85 35.63
CA SER A 22 2.15 -53.11 36.96
C SER A 22 2.23 -54.64 37.19
N PRO A 23 2.20 -55.21 38.44
CA PRO A 23 1.44 -54.75 39.61
C PRO A 23 2.06 -55.02 41.03
N ARG A 24 1.26 -54.67 42.06
CA ARG A 24 1.21 -55.13 43.48
C ARG A 24 2.21 -54.56 44.49
N PHE A 25 1.69 -53.75 45.42
CA PHE A 25 1.88 -53.84 46.89
C PHE A 25 0.80 -52.99 47.63
N PRO A 26 0.54 -53.20 48.94
CA PRO A 26 -0.81 -53.32 49.48
C PRO A 26 -1.23 -52.18 50.44
N SER A 27 -2.50 -52.28 50.87
CA SER A 27 -3.23 -51.44 51.82
C SER A 27 -2.50 -51.14 53.14
N LYS A 28 -2.45 -49.85 53.53
CA LYS A 28 -2.97 -49.26 54.80
C LYS A 28 -2.34 -47.89 55.09
N GLN A 29 -3.18 -46.91 55.47
CA GLN A 29 -2.84 -45.63 56.12
C GLN A 29 -2.17 -44.60 55.15
N LEU A 30 -2.52 -43.30 55.03
CA LEU A 30 -3.09 -42.36 55.99
C LEU A 30 -3.35 -40.99 55.31
N LYS A 31 -4.51 -40.40 55.62
CA LYS A 31 -4.87 -38.96 55.73
C LYS A 31 -4.84 -38.00 54.50
N HIS A 32 -6.08 -37.62 54.11
CA HIS A 32 -6.60 -36.25 53.92
C HIS A 32 -6.09 -35.32 52.79
N HIS A 33 -7.09 -34.90 51.97
CA HIS A 33 -7.20 -33.66 51.18
C HIS A 33 -6.20 -33.41 50.03
N MET A 34 -6.65 -33.59 48.78
CA MET A 34 -6.90 -32.44 47.90
C MET A 34 -7.59 -32.85 46.59
N LEU A 35 -8.86 -32.46 46.51
CA LEU A 35 -9.63 -32.19 45.32
C LEU A 35 -9.01 -30.99 44.58
N VAL A 36 -8.54 -31.18 43.33
CA VAL A 36 -8.33 -30.12 42.30
C VAL A 36 -8.46 -30.82 40.94
N LEU A 37 -9.63 -30.87 40.31
CA LEU A 37 -10.16 -29.86 39.38
C LEU A 37 -9.21 -29.55 38.20
N CYS A 38 -9.15 -30.45 37.21
CA CYS A 38 -8.62 -30.10 35.88
C CYS A 38 -9.77 -29.58 35.00
N LEU A 39 -9.93 -28.26 34.97
CA LEU A 39 -10.73 -27.52 34.00
C LEU A 39 -10.22 -27.81 32.58
N GLY A 40 -11.13 -28.18 31.68
CA GLY A 40 -10.86 -28.23 30.25
C GLY A 40 -10.77 -26.82 29.68
N THR A 41 -9.57 -26.42 29.25
CA THR A 41 -9.35 -25.19 28.48
C THR A 41 -9.56 -25.49 27.00
N VAL A 42 -10.69 -25.06 26.45
CA VAL A 42 -10.86 -24.89 25.00
C VAL A 42 -10.03 -23.68 24.60
N GLY A 43 -8.81 -23.92 24.15
CA GLY A 43 -7.96 -22.87 23.57
C GLY A 43 -8.54 -22.43 22.23
N LEU A 44 -9.21 -21.27 22.22
CA LEU A 44 -9.53 -20.56 21.00
C LEU A 44 -8.21 -20.11 20.36
N VAL A 45 -7.70 -20.89 19.40
CA VAL A 45 -6.49 -20.52 18.65
C VAL A 45 -6.88 -19.37 17.74
N SER A 46 -6.73 -18.14 18.24
CA SER A 46 -6.78 -16.94 17.41
C SER A 46 -5.53 -16.96 16.55
N THR A 47 -5.63 -17.50 15.35
CA THR A 47 -4.58 -17.32 14.35
C THR A 47 -4.54 -15.83 14.02
N PRO A 48 -3.42 -15.12 14.24
CA PRO A 48 -3.30 -13.76 13.75
C PRO A 48 -3.50 -13.80 12.24
N LEU A 49 -4.44 -13.00 11.73
CA LEU A 49 -4.52 -12.71 10.31
C LEU A 49 -3.19 -12.04 9.95
N VAL A 50 -2.28 -12.80 9.36
CA VAL A 50 -1.12 -12.23 8.67
C VAL A 50 -1.69 -11.59 7.42
N TRP A 51 -2.05 -10.31 7.52
CA TRP A 51 -2.31 -9.50 6.34
C TRP A 51 -1.03 -9.55 5.54
N ALA A 52 -1.12 -10.09 4.33
CA ALA A 52 -0.01 -9.99 3.44
C ALA A 52 0.03 -8.55 2.91
N ASP A 53 1.25 -8.05 2.76
CA ASP A 53 1.48 -6.70 2.30
C ASP A 53 1.84 -6.75 0.81
N ALA A 54 1.32 -5.79 0.05
CA ALA A 54 1.86 -5.46 -1.27
C ALA A 54 3.28 -4.90 -1.11
N GLU A 55 4.18 -5.26 -2.03
CA GLU A 55 5.54 -4.74 -2.06
C GLU A 55 5.69 -3.71 -3.18
N VAL A 56 6.08 -2.49 -2.83
CA VAL A 56 6.39 -1.43 -3.79
C VAL A 56 7.90 -1.25 -3.84
N SER A 57 8.52 -1.70 -4.93
CA SER A 57 9.94 -1.50 -5.21
C SER A 57 10.20 -0.08 -5.75
N VAL A 58 11.26 0.54 -5.26
CA VAL A 58 11.63 1.93 -5.50
C VAL A 58 13.07 1.99 -6.01
N PRO A 59 13.29 2.47 -7.24
CA PRO A 59 14.63 2.65 -7.79
C PRO A 59 15.35 3.85 -7.16
N GLU A 60 16.67 3.93 -7.33
CA GLU A 60 17.54 4.88 -6.62
C GLU A 60 17.27 6.36 -6.89
N ASN A 61 16.69 6.66 -8.05
CA ASN A 61 16.37 8.00 -8.53
C ASN A 61 14.96 8.46 -8.11
N VAL A 62 14.22 7.61 -7.40
CA VAL A 62 12.92 7.92 -6.80
C VAL A 62 13.10 8.05 -5.30
N ILE A 63 13.02 9.28 -4.78
CA ILE A 63 13.04 9.54 -3.35
C ILE A 63 11.59 9.66 -2.87
N VAL A 64 11.09 8.61 -2.22
CA VAL A 64 9.81 8.69 -1.52
C VAL A 64 9.95 9.68 -0.36
N LEU A 65 9.05 10.64 -0.31
CA LEU A 65 8.97 11.69 0.72
C LEU A 65 7.92 11.35 1.77
N GLY A 66 6.86 10.63 1.37
CA GLY A 66 5.84 10.18 2.29
C GLY A 66 4.85 9.20 1.68
N ILE A 67 4.21 8.42 2.55
CA ILE A 67 3.18 7.44 2.22
C ILE A 67 1.98 7.72 3.14
N ASP A 68 0.79 7.86 2.57
CA ASP A 68 -0.47 8.14 3.28
C ASP A 68 -0.40 9.38 4.20
N GLY A 69 0.38 10.39 3.77
CA GLY A 69 0.61 11.62 4.50
C GLY A 69 1.64 11.53 5.63
N GLN A 70 2.20 10.35 5.89
CA GLN A 70 3.31 10.15 6.82
C GLN A 70 4.63 10.31 6.07
N GLU A 71 5.55 11.11 6.61
CA GLU A 71 6.87 11.29 6.01
C GLU A 71 7.70 10.01 6.13
N THR A 72 8.36 9.62 5.04
CA THR A 72 9.35 8.54 5.08
C THR A 72 10.69 9.13 5.52
N GLY A 73 11.47 8.43 6.34
CA GLY A 73 12.75 8.89 6.90
C GLY A 73 13.82 9.32 5.86
N ASN A 74 13.54 9.15 4.56
CA ASN A 74 14.35 9.58 3.42
C ASN A 74 14.42 11.12 3.22
N THR A 75 13.71 11.91 4.03
CA THR A 75 13.67 13.38 3.90
C THR A 75 14.87 14.10 4.54
N GLY A 76 15.70 13.40 5.34
CA GLY A 76 16.86 13.97 6.05
C GLY A 76 18.22 13.80 5.34
N PHE A 77 19.21 14.63 5.70
CA PHE A 77 20.59 14.61 5.18
C PHE A 77 21.35 13.27 5.41
N PHE A 78 20.85 12.41 6.28
CA PHE A 78 21.41 11.08 6.59
C PHE A 78 20.40 9.94 6.37
N GLY A 79 19.33 10.18 5.63
CA GLY A 79 18.27 9.19 5.42
C GLY A 79 18.75 8.02 4.56
N THR A 80 18.47 6.79 4.99
CA THR A 80 18.70 5.59 4.19
C THR A 80 17.72 5.58 3.00
N LYS A 81 18.25 5.39 1.79
CA LYS A 81 17.40 5.15 0.62
C LYS A 81 16.81 3.75 0.74
N HIS A 82 15.50 3.67 1.02
CA HIS A 82 14.78 2.40 0.99
C HIS A 82 14.50 1.99 -0.46
N THR A 83 14.78 0.72 -0.76
CA THR A 83 14.57 0.11 -2.08
C THR A 83 13.20 -0.55 -2.22
N SER A 84 12.50 -0.79 -1.11
CA SER A 84 11.11 -1.25 -1.13
C SER A 84 10.32 -0.84 0.11
N TYR A 85 9.01 -0.78 -0.06
CA TYR A 85 8.03 -0.52 0.99
C TYR A 85 6.96 -1.61 0.98
N ARG A 86 6.60 -2.11 2.16
CA ARG A 86 5.47 -3.04 2.33
C ARG A 86 4.25 -2.25 2.77
N LEU A 87 3.19 -2.31 1.96
CA LEU A 87 1.95 -1.58 2.15
C LEU A 87 0.78 -2.56 2.19
N PRO A 88 -0.20 -2.39 3.09
CA PRO A 88 -1.41 -3.20 3.06
C PRO A 88 -2.12 -3.15 1.70
N ALA A 89 -3.02 -4.09 1.44
CA ALA A 89 -3.91 -3.95 0.28
C ALA A 89 -4.91 -2.79 0.50
N GLY A 90 -5.13 -1.98 -0.52
CA GLY A 90 -6.06 -0.85 -0.44
C GLY A 90 -5.59 0.40 -1.18
N GLU A 91 -6.24 1.53 -0.88
CA GLU A 91 -5.88 2.83 -1.45
C GLU A 91 -4.69 3.43 -0.71
N HIS A 92 -3.69 3.88 -1.46
CA HIS A 92 -2.51 4.55 -0.94
C HIS A 92 -2.22 5.84 -1.68
N THR A 93 -1.66 6.79 -0.95
CA THR A 93 -1.14 8.06 -1.49
C THR A 93 0.37 8.11 -1.29
N ILE A 94 1.13 8.07 -2.38
CA ILE A 94 2.60 8.07 -2.34
C ILE A 94 3.09 9.41 -2.87
N THR A 95 3.94 10.10 -2.10
CA THR A 95 4.61 11.32 -2.53
C THR A 95 6.08 11.02 -2.77
N ALA A 96 6.60 11.30 -3.96
CA ALA A 96 8.00 11.07 -4.31
C ALA A 96 8.59 12.22 -5.13
N ARG A 97 9.92 12.36 -5.13
CA ARG A 97 10.66 13.30 -5.98
C ARG A 97 11.76 12.59 -6.76
N TYR A 98 12.07 13.14 -7.92
CA TYR A 98 13.22 12.74 -8.72
C TYR A 98 14.50 13.29 -8.08
N ASP A 99 15.53 12.47 -7.95
CA ASP A 99 16.87 12.85 -7.48
C ASP A 99 17.92 11.97 -8.15
N ARG A 100 18.69 12.53 -9.10
CA ARG A 100 19.74 11.80 -9.81
C ARG A 100 21.01 12.64 -9.93
N LEU A 101 22.15 11.97 -9.73
CA LEU A 101 23.47 12.53 -9.98
C LEU A 101 23.86 12.28 -11.44
N PHE A 102 24.27 13.33 -12.15
CA PHE A 102 24.76 13.26 -13.52
C PHE A 102 26.24 13.64 -13.59
N PRO A 103 27.06 12.87 -14.34
CA PRO A 103 28.44 13.25 -14.62
C PRO A 103 28.48 14.37 -15.66
N LEU A 104 29.16 15.47 -15.36
CA LEU A 104 29.42 16.60 -16.25
C LEU A 104 30.95 16.77 -16.39
N GLY A 105 31.59 15.83 -17.09
CA GLY A 105 33.05 15.78 -17.18
C GLY A 105 33.67 15.41 -15.82
N GLU A 106 34.49 16.31 -15.28
CA GLU A 106 35.13 16.18 -13.95
C GLU A 106 34.18 16.58 -12.80
N ASP A 107 33.10 17.30 -13.11
CA ASP A 107 32.10 17.73 -12.14
C ASP A 107 30.91 16.78 -12.10
N HIS A 108 30.14 16.84 -11.01
CA HIS A 108 28.86 16.16 -10.89
C HIS A 108 27.76 17.15 -10.55
N ASP A 109 26.62 17.03 -11.22
CA ASP A 109 25.43 17.83 -10.92
C ASP A 109 24.29 16.94 -10.43
N VAL A 110 23.58 17.40 -9.40
CA VAL A 110 22.42 16.70 -8.83
C VAL A 110 21.16 17.38 -9.30
N VAL A 111 20.39 16.68 -10.13
CA VAL A 111 19.12 17.19 -10.67
C VAL A 111 17.97 16.69 -9.80
N ARG A 112 17.20 17.61 -9.21
CA ARG A 112 16.09 17.32 -8.29
C ARG A 112 14.77 17.92 -8.77
N SER A 113 13.69 17.15 -8.67
CA SER A 113 12.33 17.67 -8.89
C SER A 113 11.65 18.11 -7.61
N LYS A 114 10.50 18.77 -7.77
CA LYS A 114 9.50 18.88 -6.69
C LYS A 114 8.83 17.53 -6.44
N GLY A 115 8.20 17.39 -5.27
CA GLY A 115 7.41 16.22 -4.93
C GLY A 115 6.17 16.08 -5.83
N VAL A 116 5.89 14.84 -6.24
CA VAL A 116 4.70 14.42 -6.98
C VAL A 116 3.94 13.43 -6.13
N THR A 117 2.64 13.64 -5.97
CA THR A 117 1.77 12.78 -5.16
C THR A 117 0.86 11.96 -6.06
N ILE A 118 1.03 10.63 -6.06
CA ILE A 118 0.22 9.68 -6.81
C ILE A 118 -0.75 8.96 -5.87
N ARG A 119 -1.99 8.74 -6.31
CA ARG A 119 -2.96 7.85 -5.66
C ARG A 119 -3.03 6.55 -6.42
N THR A 120 -3.04 5.43 -5.71
CA THR A 120 -3.08 4.09 -6.32
C THR A 120 -3.84 3.12 -5.43
N VAL A 121 -4.36 2.05 -6.02
CA VAL A 121 -4.95 0.93 -5.29
C VAL A 121 -4.02 -0.27 -5.44
N LEU A 122 -3.54 -0.82 -4.33
CA LEU A 122 -2.64 -1.96 -4.30
C LEU A 122 -3.43 -3.21 -3.94
N ALA A 123 -3.32 -4.25 -4.78
CA ALA A 123 -3.82 -5.57 -4.47
C ALA A 123 -2.85 -6.35 -3.56
N ASP A 124 -3.41 -7.25 -2.76
CA ASP A 124 -2.69 -8.09 -1.80
C ASP A 124 -1.66 -9.01 -2.48
N GLN A 125 -0.52 -9.23 -1.82
CA GLN A 125 0.58 -10.10 -2.27
C GLN A 125 1.13 -9.78 -3.67
N GLN A 126 0.93 -8.55 -4.14
CA GLN A 126 1.44 -8.11 -5.44
C GLN A 126 2.70 -7.27 -5.28
N VAL A 127 3.56 -7.35 -6.30
CA VAL A 127 4.77 -6.53 -6.41
C VAL A 127 4.54 -5.45 -7.45
N TYR A 128 4.85 -4.22 -7.07
CA TYR A 128 4.76 -3.04 -7.90
C TYR A 128 6.11 -2.34 -7.99
N THR A 129 6.30 -1.55 -9.03
CA THR A 129 7.50 -0.73 -9.22
C THR A 129 7.10 0.72 -9.39
N LEU A 130 7.61 1.58 -8.52
CA LEU A 130 7.48 3.03 -8.63
C LEU A 130 8.56 3.55 -9.58
N GLY A 131 8.24 4.51 -10.44
CA GLY A 131 9.22 5.03 -11.40
C GLY A 131 8.79 6.29 -12.11
N TRP A 132 9.66 6.81 -12.97
CA TRP A 132 9.44 8.02 -13.75
C TRP A 132 9.15 7.69 -15.23
N GLN A 133 8.31 8.48 -15.91
CA GLN A 133 8.04 8.29 -17.33
C GLN A 133 7.92 9.60 -18.14
N PRO A 134 8.66 9.77 -19.25
CA PRO A 134 9.88 9.02 -19.55
C PRO A 134 10.92 9.24 -18.46
N GLU A 135 11.76 8.25 -18.20
CA GLU A 135 12.92 8.43 -17.34
C GLU A 135 14.00 9.18 -18.14
N PRO A 136 14.49 10.34 -17.67
CA PRO A 136 15.48 11.12 -18.40
C PRO A 136 16.86 10.46 -18.30
N ASP A 137 17.52 10.27 -19.45
CA ASP A 137 18.84 9.63 -19.52
C ASP A 137 19.98 10.63 -19.54
N THR A 138 19.74 11.82 -20.09
CA THR A 138 20.73 12.89 -20.17
C THR A 138 20.46 14.00 -19.17
N HIS A 139 21.52 14.77 -18.84
CA HIS A 139 21.41 15.93 -17.94
C HIS A 139 20.42 16.98 -18.46
N GLU A 140 20.46 17.29 -19.77
CA GLU A 140 19.56 18.26 -20.39
C GLU A 140 18.09 17.83 -20.33
N GLU A 141 17.81 16.55 -20.63
CA GLU A 141 16.47 15.97 -20.49
C GLU A 141 16.00 16.01 -19.03
N ALA A 142 16.88 15.75 -18.08
CA ALA A 142 16.56 15.80 -16.66
C ALA A 142 16.15 17.22 -16.23
N LEU A 143 16.85 18.26 -16.71
CA LEU A 143 16.49 19.66 -16.44
C LEU A 143 15.11 20.05 -17.02
N ALA A 144 14.72 19.47 -18.16
CA ALA A 144 13.38 19.64 -18.70
C ALA A 144 12.35 18.84 -17.89
N PHE A 145 12.68 17.61 -17.53
CA PHE A 145 11.84 16.66 -16.81
C PHE A 145 11.44 17.18 -15.43
N VAL A 146 12.37 17.73 -14.64
CA VAL A 146 12.09 18.23 -13.27
C VAL A 146 11.05 19.35 -13.22
N LYS A 147 10.77 20.01 -14.34
CA LYS A 147 9.71 21.04 -14.43
C LYS A 147 8.32 20.43 -14.37
N GLN A 148 8.13 19.24 -14.95
CA GLN A 148 6.85 18.53 -15.02
C GLN A 148 7.09 17.00 -15.01
N PRO A 149 7.64 16.44 -13.92
CA PRO A 149 7.97 15.02 -13.84
C PRO A 149 6.69 14.19 -13.83
N THR A 150 6.68 13.01 -14.45
CA THR A 150 5.52 12.10 -14.37
C THR A 150 5.89 10.86 -13.59
N LEU A 151 5.27 10.69 -12.43
CA LEU A 151 5.39 9.53 -11.56
C LEU A 151 4.43 8.45 -12.04
N ILE A 152 4.89 7.21 -12.08
CA ILE A 152 4.08 6.06 -12.45
C ILE A 152 4.31 4.91 -11.47
N ILE A 153 3.32 4.03 -11.38
CA ILE A 153 3.44 2.76 -10.70
C ILE A 153 3.06 1.64 -11.67
N LYS A 154 3.93 0.64 -11.79
CA LYS A 154 3.74 -0.52 -12.66
C LYS A 154 3.50 -1.76 -11.82
N ALA A 155 2.61 -2.63 -12.26
CA ALA A 155 2.54 -4.01 -11.80
C ALA A 155 3.71 -4.83 -12.34
N SER A 156 3.95 -6.00 -11.77
CA SER A 156 5.02 -6.94 -12.18
C SER A 156 4.97 -7.35 -13.65
N ASN A 157 3.79 -7.31 -14.29
CA ASN A 157 3.60 -7.55 -15.72
C ASN A 157 3.94 -6.34 -16.62
N GLY A 158 4.43 -5.24 -16.04
CA GLY A 158 4.75 -3.99 -16.73
C GLY A 158 3.56 -3.06 -16.98
N GLN A 159 2.33 -3.45 -16.61
CA GLN A 159 1.15 -2.59 -16.75
C GLN A 159 1.22 -1.40 -15.80
N VAL A 160 1.02 -0.19 -16.33
CA VAL A 160 0.88 1.01 -15.50
C VAL A 160 -0.50 1.00 -14.84
N ILE A 161 -0.53 0.92 -13.50
CA ILE A 161 -1.79 0.90 -12.74
C ILE A 161 -2.22 2.30 -12.28
N ALA A 162 -1.26 3.23 -12.18
CA ALA A 162 -1.52 4.64 -11.95
C ALA A 162 -0.38 5.50 -12.52
N SER A 163 -0.72 6.73 -12.91
CA SER A 163 0.21 7.74 -13.41
C SER A 163 -0.21 9.12 -12.92
N GLN A 164 0.76 9.92 -12.48
CA GLN A 164 0.54 11.29 -12.06
C GLN A 164 1.62 12.20 -12.64
N LYS A 165 1.19 13.22 -13.37
CA LYS A 165 2.06 14.32 -13.78
C LYS A 165 2.21 15.33 -12.65
N GLY A 166 3.44 15.74 -12.39
CA GLY A 166 3.82 16.74 -11.41
C GLY A 166 3.20 18.07 -11.77
N LEU A 167 2.26 18.52 -10.94
CA LEU A 167 1.69 19.85 -11.04
C LEU A 167 2.69 20.83 -10.41
N LYS A 168 2.76 22.05 -10.96
CA LYS A 168 3.34 23.18 -10.21
C LYS A 168 2.49 23.31 -8.94
N MET A 169 3.00 22.85 -7.79
CA MET A 169 2.31 23.02 -6.51
C MET A 169 2.14 24.52 -6.22
N GLN A 170 1.02 25.07 -6.66
CA GLN A 170 0.27 26.04 -5.90
C GLN A 170 -0.75 25.19 -5.16
N SER A 171 -0.57 25.08 -3.85
CA SER A 171 -1.43 24.38 -2.90
C SER A 171 -2.90 24.54 -3.26
N THR A 172 -3.44 23.57 -3.99
CA THR A 172 -4.85 23.50 -4.33
C THR A 172 -5.26 22.06 -4.14
N SER A 173 -5.76 21.80 -2.93
CA SER A 173 -6.83 20.85 -2.62
C SER A 173 -6.79 19.52 -3.39
N VAL A 174 -6.66 18.42 -2.64
CA VAL A 174 -6.87 17.03 -3.11
C VAL A 174 -8.17 16.78 -3.89
N ILE A 175 -9.10 17.74 -3.92
CA ILE A 175 -10.35 17.71 -4.69
C ILE A 175 -10.10 18.10 -6.17
N ALA A 176 -9.03 18.82 -6.48
CA ALA A 176 -8.69 19.23 -7.85
C ALA A 176 -8.17 18.07 -8.71
N SER A 177 -7.48 17.09 -8.11
CA SER A 177 -6.99 15.89 -8.82
C SER A 177 -8.11 14.91 -9.16
N VAL A 178 -9.16 14.81 -8.33
CA VAL A 178 -10.38 14.07 -8.68
C VAL A 178 -11.11 14.72 -9.87
N MET A 179 -11.09 16.05 -9.96
CA MET A 179 -11.68 16.75 -11.11
C MET A 179 -10.83 16.70 -12.39
N GLN A 180 -9.54 16.40 -12.32
CA GLN A 180 -8.71 16.20 -13.52
C GLN A 180 -8.77 14.76 -14.05
N GLY A 181 -9.06 13.76 -13.21
CA GLY A 181 -9.22 12.37 -13.62
C GLY A 181 -10.52 12.07 -14.39
N VAL A 182 -11.56 12.89 -14.21
CA VAL A 182 -12.83 12.79 -14.97
C VAL A 182 -12.79 13.58 -16.28
N ASN A 183 -11.87 14.52 -16.44
CA ASN A 183 -11.81 15.39 -17.62
C ASN A 183 -11.20 14.74 -18.87
N ASN A 184 -10.68 13.52 -18.78
CA ASN A 184 -10.11 12.82 -19.93
C ASN A 184 -11.12 11.98 -20.74
N LEU A 185 -12.42 12.07 -20.44
CA LEU A 185 -13.49 11.44 -21.24
C LEU A 185 -14.36 12.40 -22.07
N THR A 186 -14.04 13.69 -22.14
CA THR A 186 -14.79 14.62 -22.99
C THR A 186 -13.85 15.48 -23.82
N THR A 187 -13.49 14.96 -24.99
CA THR A 187 -12.99 15.75 -26.11
C THR A 187 -13.92 16.93 -26.38
N GLY A 188 -13.34 18.13 -26.38
CA GLY A 188 -13.83 19.28 -27.13
C GLY A 188 -15.20 19.82 -26.72
N SER A 189 -15.25 20.65 -25.68
CA SER A 189 -16.05 21.89 -25.65
C SER A 189 -15.73 22.65 -24.37
N SER A 190 -15.39 23.92 -24.52
CA SER A 190 -15.43 24.89 -23.43
C SER A 190 -16.84 24.87 -22.81
N ALA A 191 -16.95 24.50 -21.53
CA ALA A 191 -18.20 24.50 -20.78
C ALA A 191 -17.97 25.09 -19.36
N PRO A 192 -19.02 25.68 -18.75
CA PRO A 192 -19.01 27.06 -18.26
C PRO A 192 -18.45 27.23 -16.85
N ALA A 193 -18.13 28.48 -16.50
CA ALA A 193 -17.96 28.92 -15.13
C ALA A 193 -19.32 28.95 -14.39
N GLY A 194 -19.92 27.77 -14.18
CA GLY A 194 -21.07 27.59 -13.29
C GLY A 194 -20.63 27.62 -11.83
N THR A 195 -21.55 27.99 -10.94
CA THR A 195 -21.32 27.99 -9.49
C THR A 195 -21.07 26.57 -9.00
N THR A 196 -20.48 26.42 -7.80
CA THR A 196 -20.30 25.10 -7.17
C THR A 196 -21.63 24.35 -7.02
N LEU A 197 -22.73 25.08 -6.83
CA LEU A 197 -24.08 24.50 -6.75
C LEU A 197 -24.51 23.87 -8.09
N ASP A 198 -24.24 24.54 -9.22
CA ASP A 198 -24.59 24.04 -10.55
C ASP A 198 -23.85 22.73 -10.87
N ARG A 199 -22.59 22.63 -10.42
CA ARG A 199 -21.79 21.39 -10.55
C ARG A 199 -22.37 20.27 -9.70
N LEU A 200 -22.81 20.57 -8.48
CA LEU A 200 -23.43 19.57 -7.59
C LEU A 200 -24.76 19.06 -8.15
N GLN A 201 -25.58 19.95 -8.71
CA GLN A 201 -26.83 19.58 -9.38
C GLN A 201 -26.58 18.67 -10.59
N THR A 202 -25.59 19.00 -11.42
CA THR A 202 -25.23 18.19 -12.59
C THR A 202 -24.79 16.79 -12.19
N LEU A 203 -23.96 16.66 -11.15
CA LEU A 203 -23.53 15.36 -10.63
C LEU A 203 -24.69 14.57 -9.99
N TRP A 204 -25.63 15.26 -9.34
CA TRP A 204 -26.82 14.65 -8.77
C TRP A 204 -27.73 14.05 -9.85
N ASP A 205 -27.92 14.75 -10.96
CA ASP A 205 -28.75 14.29 -12.08
C ASP A 205 -28.17 13.06 -12.78
N GLN A 206 -26.84 12.96 -12.89
CA GLN A 206 -26.16 11.82 -13.50
C GLN A 206 -26.05 10.58 -12.58
N ALA A 207 -26.23 10.75 -11.27
CA ALA A 207 -26.09 9.66 -10.31
C ALA A 207 -27.24 8.64 -10.39
N THR A 208 -26.91 7.36 -10.23
CA THR A 208 -27.88 6.25 -10.13
C THR A 208 -28.63 6.26 -8.80
N THR A 209 -29.77 5.56 -8.73
CA THR A 209 -30.58 5.45 -7.50
C THR A 209 -29.79 4.93 -6.30
N GLU A 210 -28.88 3.98 -6.50
CA GLU A 210 -28.06 3.42 -5.42
C GLU A 210 -27.03 4.44 -4.91
N GLN A 211 -26.38 5.17 -5.82
CA GLN A 211 -25.43 6.22 -5.47
C GLN A 211 -26.11 7.37 -4.71
N ARG A 212 -27.32 7.76 -5.13
CA ARG A 212 -28.12 8.77 -4.41
C ARG A 212 -28.49 8.31 -3.00
N LYS A 213 -28.78 7.02 -2.80
CA LYS A 213 -29.10 6.43 -1.49
C LYS A 213 -27.90 6.50 -0.55
N GLN A 214 -26.73 6.08 -1.03
CA GLN A 214 -25.48 6.16 -0.25
C GLN A 214 -25.14 7.60 0.14
N PHE A 215 -25.28 8.53 -0.79
CA PHE A 215 -25.05 9.95 -0.53
C PHE A 215 -26.02 10.51 0.52
N LYS A 216 -27.30 10.13 0.46
CA LYS A 216 -28.29 10.52 1.46
C LYS A 216 -27.91 10.00 2.86
N THR A 217 -27.50 8.74 2.96
CA THR A 217 -27.04 8.16 4.24
C THR A 217 -25.83 8.90 4.81
N TRP A 218 -24.91 9.37 3.96
CA TRP A 218 -23.78 10.18 4.40
C TRP A 218 -24.21 11.57 4.92
N ILE A 219 -25.15 12.26 4.26
CA ILE A 219 -25.69 13.54 4.75
C ILE A 219 -26.33 13.37 6.14
N ASP A 220 -27.12 12.31 6.33
CA ASP A 220 -27.77 12.02 7.61
C ASP A 220 -26.73 11.81 8.73
N GLN A 221 -25.57 11.25 8.42
CA GLN A 221 -24.45 11.09 9.38
C GLN A 221 -23.72 12.41 9.68
N GLN A 222 -23.65 13.35 8.72
CA GLN A 222 -23.05 14.67 8.95
C GLN A 222 -23.96 15.57 9.80
N GLY A 223 -25.28 15.42 9.70
CA GLY A 223 -26.26 16.20 10.46
C GLY A 223 -26.43 15.78 11.93
N ASN A 224 -25.77 14.71 12.36
CA ASN A 224 -25.80 14.21 13.75
C ASN A 224 -24.54 14.61 14.54
N LYS A 225 -23.96 15.77 14.24
CA LYS A 225 -22.85 16.40 14.96
C LYS A 225 -23.21 17.81 15.40
#